data_AF-A0AA89AZ10-F1
#
_entry.id   AF-A0AA89AZ10-F1
#
_cell.length_a   1.000
_cell.length_b   1.000
_cell.length_c   1.000
_cell.angle_alpha   90.00
_cell.angle_beta   90.00
_cell.angle_gamma   90.00
#
_symmetry.space_group_name_H-M   'P 1'
#
loop_
_entity.id
_entity.type
_entity.pdbx_description
1 polymer ?
#
loop_
_entity_poly.entity_id
_entity_poly.type
_entity_poly.pdbx_seq_one_letter_code
_entity_poly.pdbx_strand_id
1 'polypeptide(L)'
;MLSGDTSILKTHYDILEDTIGAEDVTFEDLTVENAGDVVEFLYQCRCSDYYSIDSLELGEMGFLLSRDRSTISLQSRNALPASVVLPCGSCSLKVRLFFNAANTTLQRDHHL
;
A
#
# COMPACT_ATOMS: atom_id res chain seq x y z
N MET A 1 -20.61 32.60 -22.91
CA MET A 1 -19.43 32.42 -22.03
C MET A 1 -19.73 31.23 -21.15
N LEU A 2 -19.14 30.07 -21.44
CA LEU A 2 -19.28 28.88 -20.59
C LEU A 2 -18.41 29.11 -19.35
N SER A 3 -19.03 29.48 -18.23
CA SER A 3 -18.37 29.41 -16.93
C SER A 3 -18.30 27.93 -16.55
N GLY A 4 -17.27 27.24 -17.04
CA GLY A 4 -16.98 25.86 -16.66
C GLY A 4 -16.40 25.83 -15.26
N ASP A 5 -17.01 25.06 -14.37
CA ASP A 5 -16.56 24.84 -12.99
C ASP A 5 -15.11 24.33 -12.96
N THR A 6 -14.17 25.22 -12.62
CA THR A 6 -12.74 24.91 -12.47
C THR A 6 -12.44 24.06 -11.23
N SER A 7 -13.41 23.90 -10.33
CA SER A 7 -13.28 23.11 -9.09
C SER A 7 -13.00 21.63 -9.36
N ILE A 8 -13.59 21.04 -10.41
CA ILE A 8 -13.41 19.62 -10.75
C ILE A 8 -12.01 19.35 -11.31
N LEU A 9 -11.48 20.28 -12.12
CA LEU A 9 -10.13 20.17 -12.67
C LEU A 9 -9.07 20.35 -11.58
N LYS A 10 -9.33 21.22 -10.60
CA LYS A 10 -8.41 21.46 -9.47
C LYS A 10 -8.29 20.23 -8.59
N THR A 11 -9.40 19.59 -8.20
CA THR A 11 -9.36 18.34 -7.44
C THR A 11 -8.67 17.20 -8.18
N HIS A 12 -8.89 17.05 -9.49
CA HIS A 12 -8.16 16.05 -10.28
C HIS A 12 -6.65 16.34 -10.37
N TYR A 13 -6.26 17.61 -10.48
CA TYR A 13 -4.85 18.00 -10.51
C TYR A 13 -4.18 17.75 -9.16
N ASP A 14 -4.84 18.09 -8.06
CA ASP A 14 -4.32 17.87 -6.70
C ASP A 14 -4.14 16.36 -6.39
N ILE A 15 -5.08 15.49 -6.80
CA ILE A 15 -4.97 14.03 -6.66
C ILE A 15 -3.83 13.47 -7.54
N LEU A 16 -3.67 14.03 -8.74
CA LEU A 16 -2.63 13.62 -9.68
C LEU A 16 -1.24 14.06 -9.20
N GLU A 17 -1.08 15.27 -8.65
CA GLU A 17 0.19 15.72 -8.07
C GLU A 17 0.63 14.85 -6.89
N ASP A 18 -0.32 14.45 -6.04
CA ASP A 18 -0.06 13.54 -4.92
C ASP A 18 0.39 12.15 -5.36
N THR A 19 0.08 11.83 -6.62
CA THR A 19 0.35 10.55 -7.27
C THR A 19 1.65 10.57 -8.09
N ILE A 20 1.97 11.69 -8.73
CA ILE A 20 3.10 11.87 -9.66
C ILE A 20 4.47 11.82 -8.95
N GLY A 21 4.53 12.11 -7.65
CA GLY A 21 5.78 12.10 -6.88
C GLY A 21 6.03 10.85 -6.03
N ALA A 22 5.08 9.91 -6.01
CA ALA A 22 5.17 8.72 -5.17
C ALA A 22 6.02 7.64 -5.87
N GLU A 23 7.00 7.11 -5.15
CA GLU A 23 7.77 5.95 -5.61
C GLU A 23 6.86 4.71 -5.67
N ASP A 24 6.97 3.93 -6.75
CA ASP A 24 6.18 2.73 -6.96
C ASP A 24 6.84 1.55 -6.24
N VAL A 25 6.09 0.91 -5.35
CA VAL A 25 6.54 -0.20 -4.49
C VAL A 25 5.58 -1.37 -4.70
N THR A 26 6.10 -2.60 -4.76
CA THR A 26 5.27 -3.80 -4.87
C THR A 26 5.04 -4.43 -3.50
N PHE A 27 3.98 -5.24 -3.37
CA PHE A 27 3.74 -5.95 -2.11
C PHE A 27 4.92 -6.85 -1.76
N GLU A 28 5.59 -7.44 -2.74
CA GLU A 28 6.78 -8.28 -2.58
C GLU A 28 7.99 -7.55 -1.98
N ASP A 29 8.03 -6.21 -2.06
CA ASP A 29 9.11 -5.38 -1.51
C ASP A 29 8.90 -5.05 -0.02
N LEU A 30 7.77 -5.46 0.56
CA LEU A 30 7.42 -5.16 1.95
C LEU A 30 8.03 -6.18 2.91
N THR A 31 8.46 -5.70 4.07
CA THR A 31 8.82 -6.53 5.22
C THR A 31 7.57 -6.82 6.06
N VAL A 32 7.50 -8.02 6.63
CA VAL A 32 6.36 -8.45 7.45
C VAL A 32 6.72 -8.41 8.93
N GLU A 33 5.97 -7.66 9.73
CA GLU A 33 6.05 -7.68 11.19
C GLU A 33 4.76 -8.22 11.82
N ASN A 34 4.91 -8.98 12.91
CA ASN A 34 3.77 -9.51 13.66
C ASN A 34 3.46 -8.60 14.84
N ALA A 35 2.46 -7.73 14.67
CA ALA A 35 1.94 -6.86 15.72
C ALA A 35 0.79 -7.54 16.49
N GLY A 36 1.06 -8.72 17.05
CA GLY A 36 0.06 -9.49 17.80
C GLY A 36 -1.00 -10.15 16.89
N ASP A 37 -2.25 -9.68 17.01
CA ASP A 37 -3.40 -10.22 16.26
C ASP A 37 -3.46 -9.71 14.81
N VAL A 38 -2.74 -8.62 14.51
CA VAL A 38 -2.68 -7.98 13.20
C VAL A 38 -1.29 -8.18 12.61
N VAL A 39 -1.22 -8.38 11.30
CA VAL A 39 0.04 -8.38 10.56
C VAL A 39 0.26 -6.98 10.00
N GLU A 40 1.46 -6.46 10.22
CA GLU A 40 1.89 -5.17 9.69
C GLU A 40 2.88 -5.38 8.53
N PHE A 41 2.70 -4.63 7.45
CA PHE A 41 3.56 -4.64 6.28
C PHE A 41 4.29 -3.30 6.20
N LEU A 42 5.62 -3.35 6.10
CA LEU A 42 6.50 -2.20 6.24
C LEU A 42 7.36 -2.00 4.99
N TYR A 43 7.49 -0.75 4.55
CA TYR A 43 8.50 -0.34 3.58
C TYR A 43 9.39 0.74 4.19
N GLN A 44 10.72 0.61 4.03
CA GLN A 44 11.65 1.56 4.64
C GLN A 44 11.59 2.91 3.93
N CYS A 45 11.34 3.98 4.68
CA CYS A 45 11.43 5.34 4.19
C CYS A 45 12.87 5.87 4.29
N ARG A 46 13.29 6.67 3.32
CA ARG A 46 14.59 7.36 3.33
C ARG A 46 14.82 8.33 4.50
N CYS A 47 13.78 8.68 5.26
CA CYS A 47 13.92 9.46 6.49
C CYS A 47 14.28 8.61 7.73
N SER A 48 14.47 7.30 7.56
CA SER A 48 14.71 6.31 8.63
C SER A 48 13.46 5.90 9.43
N ASP A 49 12.27 6.24 8.94
CA ASP A 49 10.99 5.73 9.43
C ASP A 49 10.42 4.71 8.42
N TYR A 50 9.19 4.25 8.62
CA TYR A 50 8.52 3.29 7.74
C TYR A 50 7.22 3.85 7.16
N TYR A 51 6.89 3.38 5.97
CA TYR A 51 5.52 3.33 5.50
C TYR A 51 4.91 2.03 6.01
N SER A 52 3.70 2.07 6.56
CA SER A 52 3.01 0.88 7.04
C SER A 52 1.61 0.76 6.45
N ILE A 53 1.16 -0.49 6.32
CA ILE A 53 -0.24 -0.85 6.08
C ILE A 53 -0.49 -2.15 6.81
N ASP A 54 -1.67 -2.29 7.41
CA ASP A 54 -2.00 -3.47 8.20
C ASP A 54 -2.98 -4.43 7.49
N SER A 55 -3.10 -5.64 8.04
CA SER A 55 -3.97 -6.68 7.49
C SER A 55 -5.47 -6.33 7.51
N LEU A 56 -5.91 -5.44 8.41
CA LEU A 56 -7.30 -4.98 8.47
C LEU A 56 -7.57 -3.98 7.35
N GLU A 57 -6.68 -3.01 7.14
CA GLU A 57 -6.74 -2.02 6.05
C GLU A 57 -6.75 -2.73 4.68
N LEU A 58 -5.89 -3.73 4.48
CA LEU A 58 -5.91 -4.57 3.28
C LEU A 58 -7.24 -5.33 3.13
N GLY A 59 -7.84 -5.78 4.24
CA GLY A 59 -9.15 -6.41 4.26
C GLY A 59 -10.27 -5.47 3.80
N GLU A 60 -10.25 -4.21 4.25
CA GLU A 60 -11.18 -3.15 3.83
C GLU A 60 -11.06 -2.82 2.34
N MET A 61 -9.83 -2.88 1.81
CA MET A 61 -9.55 -2.74 0.38
C MET A 61 -10.02 -3.93 -0.47
N GLY A 62 -10.51 -5.01 0.17
CA GLY A 62 -11.02 -6.19 -0.50
C GLY A 62 -9.99 -7.30 -0.72
N PHE A 63 -8.82 -7.22 -0.09
CA PHE A 63 -7.87 -8.33 -0.09
C PHE A 63 -8.25 -9.39 0.94
N LEU A 64 -7.82 -10.61 0.68
CA LEU A 64 -7.84 -11.73 1.60
C LEU A 64 -6.40 -12.11 1.90
N LEU A 65 -6.07 -12.08 3.19
CA LEU A 65 -4.78 -12.50 3.71
C LEU A 65 -4.90 -13.93 4.22
N SER A 66 -4.02 -14.78 3.72
CA SER A 66 -3.82 -16.13 4.25
C SER A 66 -2.40 -16.23 4.79
N ARG A 67 -2.29 -16.62 6.06
CA ARG A 67 -1.03 -16.73 6.79
C ARG A 67 -0.71 -18.21 6.99
N ASP A 68 0.41 -18.65 6.43
CA ASP A 68 1.02 -19.95 6.74
C ASP A 68 2.20 -19.75 7.72
N ARG A 69 2.86 -20.85 8.12
CA ARG A 69 3.96 -20.90 9.08
C ARG A 69 5.20 -20.10 8.68
N SER A 70 5.42 -19.86 7.38
CA SER A 70 6.59 -19.10 6.90
C SER A 70 6.24 -18.03 5.86
N THR A 71 5.01 -18.02 5.36
CA THR A 71 4.61 -17.14 4.26
C THR A 71 3.30 -16.43 4.55
N ILE A 72 3.13 -15.28 3.91
CA ILE A 72 1.86 -14.57 3.85
C ILE A 72 1.49 -14.44 2.39
N SER A 73 0.31 -14.94 2.04
CA SER A 73 -0.26 -14.81 0.71
C SER A 73 -1.38 -13.78 0.70
N LEU A 74 -1.33 -12.88 -0.27
CA LEU A 74 -2.35 -11.87 -0.52
C LEU A 74 -3.14 -12.26 -1.77
N GLN A 75 -4.48 -12.24 -1.66
CA GLN A 75 -5.38 -12.52 -2.78
C GLN A 75 -6.40 -11.38 -2.94
N SER A 76 -6.52 -10.84 -4.16
CA SER A 76 -7.56 -9.86 -4.50
C SER A 76 -8.91 -10.55 -4.70
N ARG A 77 -9.97 -10.09 -4.02
CA ARG A 77 -11.33 -10.60 -4.25
C ARG A 77 -11.89 -10.23 -5.62
N ASN A 78 -11.41 -9.14 -6.21
CA ASN A 78 -11.98 -8.54 -7.41
C ASN A 78 -11.17 -8.85 -8.68
N ALA A 79 -10.04 -9.58 -8.56
CA ALA A 79 -9.11 -9.89 -9.65
C ALA A 79 -8.63 -8.65 -10.44
N LEU A 80 -8.73 -7.46 -9.86
CA LEU A 80 -8.24 -6.22 -10.42
C LEU A 80 -6.95 -5.81 -9.72
N PRO A 81 -5.94 -5.34 -10.46
CA PRO A 81 -4.81 -4.64 -9.86
C PRO A 81 -5.34 -3.46 -9.05
N ALA A 82 -4.86 -3.32 -7.83
CA ALA A 82 -5.17 -2.16 -7.00
C ALA A 82 -3.88 -1.47 -6.61
N SER A 83 -3.99 -0.20 -6.25
CA SER A 83 -2.88 0.54 -5.66
C SER A 83 -3.39 1.44 -4.55
N VAL A 84 -2.55 1.67 -3.55
CA VAL A 84 -2.81 2.63 -2.46
C VAL A 84 -1.60 3.55 -2.32
N VAL A 85 -1.85 4.81 -1.99
CA VAL A 85 -0.78 5.76 -1.68
C VAL A 85 -0.59 5.77 -0.17
N LEU A 86 0.58 5.37 0.30
CA LEU A 86 0.94 5.37 1.71
C LEU A 86 1.79 6.60 2.05
N PRO A 87 1.36 7.45 3.00
CA PRO A 87 2.18 8.53 3.51
C PRO A 87 3.15 8.01 4.61
N CYS A 88 4.38 8.55 4.63
CA CYS A 88 5.28 8.34 5.77
C CYS A 88 4.89 9.29 6.91
N GLY A 89 4.66 8.73 8.11
CA GLY A 89 4.25 9.49 9.29
C GLY A 89 5.26 10.55 9.75
N SER A 90 6.56 10.35 9.50
CA SER A 90 7.60 11.30 9.95
C SER A 90 7.95 12.42 8.97
N CYS A 91 7.84 12.20 7.66
CA CYS A 91 8.33 13.16 6.65
C CYS A 91 7.33 13.52 5.55
N SER A 92 6.11 12.96 5.59
CA SER A 92 5.03 13.20 4.63
C SER A 92 5.35 12.83 3.19
N LEU A 93 6.49 12.16 2.93
CA LEU A 93 6.74 11.52 1.64
C LEU A 93 5.69 10.44 1.39
N LYS A 94 5.52 10.06 0.13
CA LYS A 94 4.49 9.13 -0.31
C LYS A 94 5.10 8.05 -1.17
N VAL A 95 4.56 6.85 -1.04
CA VAL A 95 4.82 5.73 -1.95
C VAL A 95 3.51 5.20 -2.48
N ARG A 96 3.52 4.66 -3.69
CA ARG A 96 2.39 3.97 -4.29
C ARG A 96 2.65 2.48 -4.18
N LEU A 97 1.92 1.83 -3.28
CA LEU A 97 1.94 0.39 -3.13
C LEU A 97 1.02 -0.24 -4.17
N PHE A 98 1.56 -1.11 -5.03
CA PHE A 98 0.81 -1.89 -5.99
C PHE A 98 0.56 -3.31 -5.51
N PHE A 99 -0.67 -3.76 -5.72
CA PHE A 99 -1.10 -5.12 -5.50
C PHE A 99 -1.38 -5.78 -6.83
N ASN A 100 -0.67 -6.86 -7.11
CA ASN A 100 -0.95 -7.68 -8.27
C ASN A 100 -2.32 -8.37 -8.12
N ALA A 101 -3.02 -8.54 -9.24
CA ALA A 101 -4.26 -9.32 -9.29
C ALA A 101 -4.03 -10.82 -9.07
N ALA A 102 -2.82 -11.30 -9.35
CA ALA A 102 -2.40 -12.67 -9.04
C ALA A 102 -2.16 -12.86 -7.54
N ASN A 103 -2.25 -14.11 -7.06
CA ASN A 103 -1.86 -14.43 -5.69
C ASN A 103 -0.37 -14.11 -5.50
N THR A 104 -0.06 -13.09 -4.70
CA THR A 104 1.30 -12.75 -4.33
C THR A 104 1.64 -13.40 -2.98
N THR A 105 2.88 -13.85 -2.82
CA THR A 105 3.38 -14.41 -1.56
C THR A 105 4.61 -13.65 -1.08
N LEU A 106 4.59 -13.24 0.18
CA LEU A 106 5.72 -12.69 0.92
C LEU A 106 6.29 -13.74 1.87
N GLN A 107 7.62 -13.83 1.93
CA GLN A 107 8.29 -14.61 2.95
C GLN A 107 8.36 -13.81 4.26
N ARG A 108 8.17 -14.49 5.38
CA ARG A 108 8.45 -13.90 6.69
C ARG A 108 9.93 -14.09 6.97
N ASP A 109 10.69 -13.01 7.02
CA ASP A 109 12.07 -13.05 7.47
C ASP A 109 12.09 -13.49 8.94
N HIS A 110 12.47 -14.74 9.16
CA HIS A 110 12.71 -15.26 10.50
C HIS A 110 14.04 -14.72 11.01
N HIS A 111 14.01 -13.50 11.56
CA HIS A 111 15.04 -13.12 12.51
C HIS A 111 14.73 -13.82 13.85
N LEU A 112 15.50 -14.90 14.06
CA LEU A 112 15.67 -15.67 15.29
C LEU A 112 16.06 -14.79 16.48
#